data_AF-A0A2H0RU00-F1
#
_entry.id   AF-A0A2H0RU00-F1
#
_cell.length_a   1.000
_cell.length_b   1.000
_cell.length_c   1.000
_cell.angle_alpha   90.00
_cell.angle_beta   90.00
_cell.angle_gamma   90.00
#
_symmetry.space_group_name_H-M   'P 1'
#
loop_
_entity.id
_entity.type
_entity.pdbx_description
1 polymer ?
#
loop_
_entity_poly.entity_id
_entity_poly.type
_entity_poly.pdbx_seq_one_letter_code
_entity_poly.pdbx_strand_id
1 'polypeptide(L)'
;MPWTVEQALAHWQKKQLLTKEQAAKLKAALGDADHFDQHGMPRAVTIFATVGAVLIGLGVVLFVGSNWADMTPFQRIATLFLGYGVVVAGAFVTEQRKLMRTSESLWLLTDILFGANIMLLAQIFHYSLTFWQGPFLWMVGALAMGLARQQKVHGYLAVPLGILALGWLDSGRGWGFGGQMEFLGSHDNLLPVLPLLGLSLASLSLLIRK
;
A
#
# COMPACT_ATOMS: atom_id res chain seq x y z
N MET A 1 -23.03 1.98 13.58
CA MET A 1 -23.07 0.54 13.23
C MET A 1 -23.84 0.39 11.92
N PRO A 2 -23.31 -0.31 10.91
CA PRO A 2 -24.08 -0.65 9.71
C PRO A 2 -25.21 -1.61 10.10
N TRP A 3 -26.42 -1.35 9.61
CA TRP A 3 -27.59 -2.21 9.87
C TRP A 3 -27.56 -3.42 8.96
N THR A 4 -27.94 -4.60 9.46
CA THR A 4 -28.17 -5.75 8.56
C THR A 4 -29.46 -5.54 7.76
N VAL A 5 -29.58 -6.19 6.59
CA VAL A 5 -30.78 -6.09 5.74
C VAL A 5 -32.06 -6.41 6.51
N GLU A 6 -31.99 -7.40 7.41
CA GLU A 6 -33.12 -7.80 8.25
C GLU A 6 -33.48 -6.74 9.29
N GLN A 7 -32.49 -6.09 9.91
CA GLN A 7 -32.70 -4.99 10.86
C GLN A 7 -33.31 -3.76 10.16
N ALA A 8 -32.84 -3.44 8.95
CA ALA A 8 -33.37 -2.32 8.17
C ALA A 8 -34.82 -2.54 7.72
N LEU A 9 -35.12 -3.73 7.20
CA LEU A 9 -36.48 -4.10 6.80
C LEU A 9 -37.45 -4.09 8.00
N ALA A 10 -37.04 -4.65 9.15
CA ALA A 10 -37.85 -4.66 10.37
C ALA A 10 -38.10 -3.24 10.90
N HIS A 11 -37.09 -2.36 10.86
CA HIS A 11 -37.24 -0.97 11.28
C HIS A 11 -38.23 -0.19 10.39
N TRP A 12 -38.13 -0.35 9.07
CA TRP A 12 -39.02 0.35 8.13
C TRP A 12 -40.44 -0.23 8.10
N GLN A 13 -40.62 -1.53 8.35
CA GLN A 13 -41.94 -2.11 8.62
C GLN A 13 -42.57 -1.54 9.89
N LYS A 14 -41.80 -1.42 10.98
CA LYS A 14 -42.29 -0.85 12.24
C LYS A 14 -42.73 0.61 12.09
N LYS A 15 -42.08 1.36 11.20
CA LYS A 15 -42.46 2.74 10.84
C LYS A 15 -43.63 2.84 9.84
N GLN A 16 -44.24 1.71 9.44
CA GLN A 16 -45.29 1.65 8.42
C GLN A 16 -44.88 2.20 7.05
N LEU A 17 -43.57 2.30 6.78
CA LEU A 17 -43.02 2.76 5.50
C LEU A 17 -43.00 1.64 4.45
N LEU A 18 -43.09 0.37 4.88
CA LEU A 18 -43.09 -0.81 4.03
C LEU A 18 -44.19 -1.79 4.48
N THR A 19 -44.99 -2.28 3.53
CA THR A 19 -45.92 -3.38 3.77
C THR A 19 -45.19 -4.72 3.93
N LYS A 20 -45.86 -5.71 4.53
CA LYS A 20 -45.30 -7.08 4.67
C LYS A 20 -44.94 -7.70 3.33
N GLU A 21 -45.78 -7.51 2.31
CA GLU A 21 -45.51 -7.98 0.95
C GLU A 21 -44.32 -7.26 0.29
N GLN A 22 -44.23 -5.94 0.41
CA GLN A 22 -43.10 -5.18 -0.16
C GLN A 22 -41.77 -5.56 0.50
N ALA A 23 -41.76 -5.74 1.82
CA ALA A 23 -40.57 -6.20 2.54
C ALA A 23 -40.14 -7.61 2.12
N ALA A 24 -41.09 -8.52 1.87
CA ALA A 24 -40.79 -9.87 1.39
C ALA A 24 -40.21 -9.86 -0.04
N LYS A 25 -40.77 -9.06 -0.94
CA LYS A 25 -40.24 -8.87 -2.30
C LYS A 25 -38.83 -8.25 -2.28
N LEU A 26 -38.59 -7.26 -1.42
CA LEU A 26 -37.28 -6.63 -1.30
C LEU A 26 -36.25 -7.58 -0.68
N LYS A 27 -36.64 -8.41 0.31
CA LYS A 27 -35.76 -9.44 0.87
C LYS A 27 -35.36 -10.47 -0.18
N ALA A 28 -36.28 -10.89 -1.04
CA ALA A 28 -35.98 -11.82 -2.13
C ALA A 28 -35.04 -11.18 -3.19
N ALA A 29 -35.28 -9.93 -3.57
CA ALA A 29 -34.40 -9.21 -4.50
C ALA A 29 -33.00 -8.94 -3.93
N LEU A 30 -32.89 -8.69 -2.62
CA LEU A 30 -31.61 -8.50 -1.93
C LEU A 30 -30.90 -9.82 -1.61
N GLY A 31 -31.61 -10.94 -1.51
CA GLY A 31 -30.99 -12.26 -1.32
C GLY A 31 -30.11 -12.68 -2.51
N ASP A 32 -30.43 -12.19 -3.71
CA ASP A 32 -29.60 -12.40 -4.91
C ASP A 32 -28.35 -11.48 -4.95
N ALA A 33 -28.32 -10.44 -4.10
CA ALA A 33 -27.20 -9.51 -4.00
C ALA A 33 -25.95 -10.14 -3.36
N ASP A 34 -26.08 -11.26 -2.63
CA ASP A 34 -24.94 -11.98 -2.04
C ASP A 34 -23.97 -12.55 -3.10
N HIS A 35 -24.46 -12.71 -4.33
CA HIS A 35 -23.69 -13.14 -5.49
C HIS A 35 -22.91 -12.01 -6.18
N PHE A 36 -23.11 -10.75 -5.77
CA PHE A 36 -22.42 -9.60 -6.31
C PHE A 36 -21.44 -9.02 -5.28
N ASP A 37 -20.31 -8.51 -5.75
CA ASP A 37 -19.36 -7.82 -4.91
C ASP A 37 -19.81 -6.38 -4.62
N GLN A 38 -19.02 -5.68 -3.80
CA GLN A 38 -19.22 -4.27 -3.45
C GLN A 38 -19.24 -3.29 -4.66
N HIS A 39 -18.97 -3.76 -5.89
CA HIS A 39 -19.02 -2.98 -7.13
C HIS A 39 -20.12 -3.46 -8.08
N GLY A 40 -20.98 -4.39 -7.66
CA GLY A 40 -22.04 -4.94 -8.50
C GLY A 40 -21.53 -5.90 -9.58
N MET A 41 -20.30 -6.41 -9.48
CA MET A 41 -19.81 -7.49 -10.33
C MET A 41 -20.14 -8.84 -9.70
N PRO A 42 -20.40 -9.89 -10.49
CA PRO A 42 -20.55 -11.23 -9.94
C PRO A 42 -19.30 -11.60 -9.13
N ARG A 43 -19.48 -12.01 -7.88
CA ARG A 43 -18.42 -12.28 -6.91
C ARG A 43 -17.41 -13.32 -7.43
N ALA A 44 -17.90 -14.29 -8.19
CA ALA A 44 -17.05 -15.26 -8.90
C ALA A 44 -16.06 -14.57 -9.86
N VAL A 45 -16.53 -13.59 -10.65
CA VAL A 45 -15.68 -12.81 -11.57
C VAL A 45 -14.61 -12.05 -10.79
N THR A 46 -14.98 -11.38 -9.69
CA THR A 46 -14.01 -10.67 -8.84
C THR A 46 -12.97 -11.62 -8.24
N ILE A 47 -13.38 -12.81 -7.79
CA ILE A 47 -12.47 -13.83 -7.26
C ILE A 47 -11.52 -14.32 -8.36
N PHE A 48 -12.03 -14.73 -9.52
CA PHE A 48 -11.19 -15.21 -10.63
C PHE A 48 -10.27 -14.11 -11.17
N ALA A 49 -10.73 -12.86 -11.25
CA ALA A 49 -9.91 -11.73 -11.65
C ALA A 49 -8.78 -11.48 -10.63
N THR A 50 -9.08 -11.55 -9.34
CA THR A 50 -8.07 -11.38 -8.28
C THR A 50 -7.04 -12.51 -8.29
N VAL A 51 -7.50 -13.77 -8.37
CA VAL A 51 -6.62 -14.94 -8.46
C VAL A 51 -5.77 -14.88 -9.73
N GLY A 52 -6.36 -14.55 -10.88
CA GLY A 52 -5.64 -14.39 -12.13
C GLY A 52 -4.57 -13.30 -12.06
N ALA A 53 -4.89 -12.14 -11.48
CA ALA A 53 -3.93 -11.06 -11.28
C ALA A 53 -2.76 -11.48 -10.37
N VAL A 54 -3.04 -12.21 -9.29
CA VAL A 54 -2.01 -12.75 -8.38
C VAL A 54 -1.12 -13.77 -9.11
N LEU A 55 -1.70 -14.69 -9.86
CA LEU A 55 -0.95 -15.71 -10.62
C LEU A 55 -0.08 -15.09 -11.71
N ILE A 56 -0.57 -14.08 -12.43
CA ILE A 56 0.22 -13.34 -13.42
C ILE A 56 1.38 -12.62 -12.72
N GLY A 57 1.12 -11.93 -11.60
CA GLY A 57 2.16 -11.27 -10.82
C GLY A 57 3.25 -12.24 -10.35
N LEU A 58 2.85 -13.39 -9.80
CA LEU A 58 3.76 -14.47 -9.42
C LEU A 58 4.54 -15.00 -10.62
N GLY A 59 3.88 -15.23 -11.75
CA GLY A 59 4.53 -15.69 -12.98
C GLY A 59 5.62 -14.74 -13.47
N VAL A 60 5.36 -13.43 -13.44
CA VAL A 60 6.36 -12.41 -13.79
C VAL A 60 7.54 -12.44 -12.82
N VAL A 61 7.29 -12.51 -11.51
CA VAL A 61 8.36 -12.58 -10.49
C VAL A 61 9.19 -13.85 -10.66
N LEU A 62 8.55 -14.99 -10.88
CA LEU A 62 9.23 -16.28 -11.08
C LEU A 62 10.04 -16.28 -12.38
N PHE A 63 9.51 -15.72 -13.47
CA PHE A 63 10.23 -15.60 -14.74
C PHE A 63 11.47 -14.72 -14.62
N VAL A 64 11.34 -13.55 -13.99
CA VAL A 64 12.50 -12.66 -13.75
C VAL A 64 13.49 -13.34 -12.82
N GLY A 65 13.00 -13.98 -11.74
CA GLY A 65 13.83 -14.68 -10.77
C GLY A 65 14.59 -15.87 -11.35
N SER A 66 13.96 -16.68 -12.21
CA SER A 66 14.60 -17.85 -12.83
C SER A 66 15.67 -17.46 -13.84
N ASN A 67 15.52 -16.32 -14.52
CA ASN A 67 16.53 -15.80 -15.44
C ASN A 67 17.54 -14.86 -14.75
N TRP A 68 17.35 -14.53 -13.46
CA TRP A 68 18.13 -13.50 -12.77
C TRP A 68 19.63 -13.82 -12.74
N ALA A 69 19.98 -15.09 -12.52
CA ALA A 69 21.37 -15.54 -12.45
C ALA A 69 22.12 -15.30 -13.78
N ASP A 70 21.44 -15.53 -14.91
CA ASP A 70 22.02 -15.42 -16.25
C ASP A 70 22.02 -13.97 -16.79
N MET A 71 21.24 -13.07 -16.18
CA MET A 71 21.19 -11.66 -16.57
C MET A 71 22.49 -10.92 -16.25
N THR A 72 22.96 -10.14 -17.22
CA THR A 72 24.04 -9.15 -17.01
C THR A 72 23.58 -8.04 -16.04
N PRO A 73 24.50 -7.34 -15.36
CA PRO A 73 24.15 -6.21 -14.48
C PRO A 73 23.28 -5.16 -15.19
N PHE A 74 23.58 -4.88 -16.46
CA PHE A 74 22.79 -3.95 -17.27
C PHE A 74 21.34 -4.44 -17.49
N GLN A 75 21.15 -5.73 -17.79
CA GLN A 75 19.80 -6.31 -17.96
C GLN A 75 18.98 -6.30 -16.67
N ARG A 76 19.63 -6.57 -15.53
CA ARG A 76 18.97 -6.48 -14.22
C ARG A 76 18.51 -5.05 -13.96
N ILE A 77 19.40 -4.07 -14.14
CA ILE A 77 19.07 -2.64 -14.00
C ILE A 77 17.93 -2.26 -14.95
N ALA A 78 18.01 -2.63 -16.23
CA ALA A 78 16.96 -2.35 -17.20
C ALA A 78 15.59 -2.92 -16.75
N THR A 79 15.57 -4.14 -16.21
CA THR A 79 14.35 -4.77 -15.68
C THR A 79 13.76 -3.98 -14.52
N LEU A 80 14.58 -3.50 -13.57
CA LEU A 80 14.14 -2.69 -12.44
C LEU A 80 13.52 -1.37 -12.89
N PHE A 81 14.18 -0.65 -13.81
CA PHE A 81 13.72 0.65 -14.30
C PHE A 81 12.50 0.53 -15.23
N LEU A 82 12.47 -0.47 -16.11
CA LEU A 82 11.31 -0.72 -16.98
C LEU A 82 10.09 -1.13 -16.15
N GLY A 83 10.26 -2.05 -15.20
CA GLY A 83 9.18 -2.45 -14.29
C GLY A 83 8.61 -1.27 -13.51
N TYR A 84 9.49 -0.44 -12.95
CA TYR A 84 9.10 0.79 -12.28
C TYR A 84 8.36 1.76 -13.21
N GLY A 85 8.92 2.02 -14.40
CA GLY A 85 8.33 2.91 -15.40
C GLY A 85 6.94 2.48 -15.87
N VAL A 86 6.70 1.19 -16.05
CA VAL A 86 5.39 0.63 -16.41
C VAL A 86 4.35 0.93 -15.32
N VAL A 87 4.71 0.72 -14.05
CA VAL A 87 3.78 0.98 -12.92
C VAL A 87 3.50 2.48 -12.79
N VAL A 88 4.52 3.33 -12.90
CA VAL A 88 4.35 4.80 -12.89
C VAL A 88 3.44 5.27 -14.02
N ALA A 89 3.68 4.79 -15.25
CA ALA A 89 2.85 5.12 -16.40
C ALA A 89 1.40 4.65 -16.19
N GLY A 90 1.20 3.45 -15.66
CA GLY A 90 -0.12 2.94 -15.29
C GLY A 90 -0.81 3.82 -14.24
N ALA A 91 -0.09 4.24 -13.19
CA ALA A 91 -0.62 5.11 -12.14
C ALA A 91 -1.09 6.45 -12.72
N PHE A 92 -0.29 7.04 -13.61
CA PHE A 92 -0.62 8.30 -14.29
C PHE A 92 -1.79 8.17 -15.27
N VAL A 93 -1.83 7.12 -16.09
CA VAL A 93 -2.93 6.87 -17.03
C VAL A 93 -4.25 6.64 -16.30
N THR A 94 -4.24 5.86 -15.21
CA THR A 94 -5.45 5.61 -14.40
C THR A 94 -5.93 6.87 -13.69
N GLU A 95 -5.02 7.74 -13.28
CA GLU A 95 -5.34 9.06 -12.72
C GLU A 95 -6.08 9.94 -13.74
N GLN A 96 -5.54 10.05 -14.96
CA GLN A 96 -6.15 10.83 -16.04
C GLN A 96 -7.55 10.31 -16.41
N ARG A 97 -7.75 8.99 -16.33
CA ARG A 97 -9.04 8.34 -16.57
C ARG A 97 -10.02 8.44 -15.41
N LYS A 98 -9.68 9.18 -14.34
CA LYS A 98 -10.49 9.35 -13.13
C LYS A 98 -10.74 8.06 -12.35
N LEU A 99 -9.89 7.05 -12.52
CA LEU A 99 -9.94 5.79 -11.78
C LEU A 99 -9.16 5.92 -10.46
N MET A 100 -9.66 6.77 -9.57
CA MET A 100 -8.91 7.23 -8.38
C MET A 100 -8.38 6.10 -7.49
N ARG A 101 -9.23 5.11 -7.15
CA ARG A 101 -8.80 3.98 -6.29
C ARG A 101 -7.70 3.13 -6.92
N THR A 102 -7.77 2.92 -8.24
CA THR A 102 -6.75 2.16 -8.98
C THR A 102 -5.46 2.96 -9.08
N SER A 103 -5.55 4.26 -9.36
CA SER A 103 -4.39 5.15 -9.42
C SER A 103 -3.68 5.24 -8.08
N GLU A 104 -4.40 5.44 -6.97
CA GLU A 104 -3.83 5.42 -5.62
C GLU A 104 -3.11 4.12 -5.31
N SER A 105 -3.69 2.98 -5.71
CA SER A 105 -3.09 1.65 -5.53
C SER A 105 -1.80 1.49 -6.35
N LEU A 106 -1.77 2.01 -7.58
CA LEU A 106 -0.58 1.97 -8.44
C LEU A 106 0.52 2.95 -7.98
N TRP A 107 0.15 4.10 -7.42
CA TRP A 107 1.10 5.01 -6.78
C TRP A 107 1.71 4.40 -5.51
N LEU A 108 0.91 3.69 -4.69
CA LEU A 108 1.45 2.92 -3.57
C LEU A 108 2.40 1.81 -4.06
N LEU A 109 2.02 1.09 -5.12
CA LEU A 109 2.87 0.07 -5.73
C LEU A 109 4.18 0.67 -6.26
N THR A 110 4.13 1.87 -6.83
CA THR A 110 5.32 2.62 -7.26
C THR A 110 6.28 2.85 -6.09
N ASP A 111 5.79 3.29 -4.94
CA ASP A 111 6.64 3.49 -3.76
C ASP A 111 7.25 2.17 -3.29
N ILE A 112 6.50 1.07 -3.32
CA ILE A 112 7.00 -0.26 -2.95
C ILE A 112 8.11 -0.72 -3.91
N LEU A 113 7.91 -0.56 -5.21
CA LEU A 113 8.92 -0.89 -6.22
C LEU A 113 10.17 -0.01 -6.07
N PHE A 114 10.02 1.27 -5.69
CA PHE A 114 11.16 2.14 -5.42
C PHE A 114 12.05 1.57 -4.30
N GLY A 115 11.44 1.18 -3.18
CA GLY A 115 12.13 0.51 -2.08
C GLY A 115 12.80 -0.80 -2.48
N ALA A 116 12.07 -1.66 -3.18
CA ALA A 116 12.60 -2.92 -3.69
C ALA A 116 13.80 -2.71 -4.63
N ASN A 117 13.72 -1.71 -5.52
CA ASN A 117 14.79 -1.37 -6.45
C ASN A 117 16.05 -0.88 -5.74
N ILE A 118 15.94 -0.15 -4.63
CA ILE A 118 17.11 0.23 -3.80
C ILE A 118 17.86 -1.02 -3.33
N MET A 119 17.13 -2.01 -2.78
CA MET A 119 17.75 -3.24 -2.26
C MET A 119 18.34 -4.09 -3.38
N LEU A 120 17.65 -4.19 -4.51
CA LEU A 120 18.12 -4.96 -5.66
C LEU A 120 19.33 -4.31 -6.34
N LEU A 121 19.37 -2.97 -6.42
CA LEU A 121 20.55 -2.24 -6.89
C LEU A 121 21.75 -2.47 -5.97
N ALA A 122 21.54 -2.42 -4.65
CA ALA A 122 22.60 -2.73 -3.69
C ALA A 122 23.15 -4.15 -3.90
N GLN A 123 22.28 -5.14 -4.17
CA GLN A 123 22.71 -6.50 -4.53
C GLN A 123 23.50 -6.54 -5.85
N ILE A 124 23.03 -5.86 -6.91
CA ILE A 124 23.70 -5.85 -8.23
C ILE A 124 25.10 -5.25 -8.14
N PHE A 125 25.26 -4.15 -7.39
CA PHE A 125 26.54 -3.45 -7.22
C PHE A 125 27.39 -4.00 -6.07
N HIS A 126 26.97 -5.09 -5.43
CA HIS A 126 27.65 -5.64 -4.24
C HIS A 126 27.87 -4.61 -3.13
N TYR A 127 26.97 -3.63 -3.03
CA TYR A 127 27.02 -2.58 -2.03
C TYR A 127 26.29 -3.05 -0.77
N SER A 128 26.98 -3.02 0.38
CA SER A 128 26.39 -3.37 1.66
C SER A 128 25.62 -2.19 2.25
N LEU A 129 24.29 -2.19 2.10
CA LEU A 129 23.44 -1.27 2.85
C LEU A 129 23.43 -1.70 4.32
N THR A 130 23.70 -0.76 5.23
CA THR A 130 23.42 -0.97 6.66
C THR A 130 21.92 -1.05 6.86
N PHE A 131 21.47 -1.78 7.90
CA PHE A 131 20.05 -2.05 8.16
C PHE A 131 19.14 -0.80 8.17
N TRP A 132 19.63 0.35 8.62
CA TRP A 132 18.87 1.61 8.62
C TRP A 132 18.87 2.33 7.26
N GLN A 133 19.93 2.17 6.45
CA GLN A 133 20.12 2.95 5.22
C GLN A 133 19.06 2.63 4.17
N GLY A 134 18.68 1.37 4.06
CA GLY A 134 17.67 0.93 3.09
C GLY A 134 16.29 1.56 3.35
N PRO A 135 15.67 1.33 4.52
CA PRO A 135 14.41 1.96 4.90
C PRO A 135 14.48 3.49 4.89
N PHE A 136 15.62 4.09 5.25
CA PHE A 136 15.81 5.52 5.22
C PHE A 136 15.76 6.10 3.80
N LEU A 137 16.52 5.53 2.86
CA LEU A 137 16.49 5.96 1.45
C LEU A 137 15.10 5.78 0.84
N TRP A 138 14.42 4.69 1.20
CA TRP A 138 13.05 4.46 0.77
C TRP A 138 12.09 5.51 1.32
N MET A 139 12.15 5.82 2.62
CA MET A 139 11.37 6.89 3.24
C MET A 139 11.58 8.23 2.54
N VAL A 140 12.84 8.61 2.27
CA VAL A 140 13.17 9.87 1.59
C VAL A 140 12.54 9.92 0.20
N GLY A 141 12.59 8.83 -0.57
CA GLY A 141 11.92 8.75 -1.87
C GLY A 141 10.40 8.84 -1.78
N ALA A 142 9.78 8.14 -0.82
CA ALA A 142 8.34 8.22 -0.58
C ALA A 142 7.91 9.65 -0.20
N LEU A 143 8.67 10.33 0.66
CA LEU A 143 8.42 11.74 1.01
C LEU A 143 8.59 12.67 -0.19
N ALA A 144 9.64 12.49 -0.98
CA ALA A 144 9.86 13.28 -2.20
C ALA A 144 8.70 13.12 -3.18
N MET A 145 8.20 11.89 -3.37
CA MET A 145 7.05 11.61 -4.21
C MET A 145 5.76 12.21 -3.63
N GLY A 146 5.57 12.11 -2.31
CA GLY A 146 4.49 12.77 -1.58
C GLY A 146 4.47 14.28 -1.81
N LEU A 147 5.63 14.94 -1.71
CA LEU A 147 5.76 16.38 -1.97
C LEU A 147 5.52 16.74 -3.44
N ALA A 148 5.96 15.90 -4.38
CA ALA A 148 5.78 16.15 -5.80
C ALA A 148 4.33 15.94 -6.27
N ARG A 149 3.64 14.92 -5.74
CA ARG A 149 2.29 14.52 -6.18
C ARG A 149 1.16 15.03 -5.29
N GLN A 150 1.47 15.45 -4.06
CA GLN A 150 0.48 15.88 -3.05
C GLN A 150 -0.58 14.81 -2.76
N GLN A 151 -0.22 13.52 -2.92
CA GLN A 151 -1.08 12.37 -2.66
C GLN A 151 -0.80 11.82 -1.26
N LYS A 152 -1.87 11.55 -0.50
CA LYS A 152 -1.78 11.07 0.90
C LYS A 152 -1.15 9.69 1.02
N VAL A 153 -1.25 8.89 -0.04
CA VAL A 153 -0.81 7.49 -0.06
C VAL A 153 0.69 7.36 0.22
N HIS A 154 1.50 8.30 -0.27
CA HIS A 154 2.94 8.32 -0.06
C HIS A 154 3.31 8.62 1.41
N GLY A 155 2.53 9.48 2.07
CA GLY A 155 2.71 9.83 3.49
C GLY A 155 2.44 8.66 4.42
N TYR A 156 1.49 7.77 4.09
CA TYR A 156 1.20 6.57 4.87
C TYR A 156 2.36 5.58 4.88
N LEU A 157 3.16 5.51 3.81
CA LEU A 157 4.32 4.63 3.74
C LEU A 157 5.56 5.26 4.37
N ALA A 158 5.75 6.57 4.25
CA ALA A 158 6.91 7.27 4.81
C ALA A 158 7.01 7.16 6.34
N VAL A 159 5.89 7.23 7.06
CA VAL A 159 5.86 7.17 8.54
C VAL A 159 6.41 5.84 9.09
N PRO A 160 5.89 4.66 8.72
CA PRO A 160 6.43 3.39 9.21
C PRO A 160 7.88 3.15 8.76
N LEU A 161 8.27 3.58 7.55
CA LEU A 161 9.66 3.48 7.10
C LEU A 161 10.61 4.33 7.95
N GLY A 162 10.19 5.52 8.37
CA GLY A 162 10.97 6.36 9.28
C GLY A 162 11.12 5.77 10.67
N ILE A 163 10.05 5.20 11.23
CA ILE A 163 10.11 4.47 12.49
C ILE A 163 11.10 3.31 12.38
N LEU A 164 11.03 2.52 11.30
CA LEU A 164 11.96 1.43 11.05
C LEU A 164 13.40 1.94 10.95
N ALA A 165 13.66 2.95 10.12
CA ALA A 165 15.00 3.51 9.95
C ALA A 165 15.62 4.01 11.26
N LEU A 166 14.84 4.73 12.07
CA LEU A 166 15.27 5.25 13.37
C LEU A 166 15.48 4.13 14.40
N GLY A 167 14.59 3.14 14.43
CA GLY A 167 14.72 1.98 15.33
C GLY A 167 16.01 1.19 15.07
N TRP A 168 16.41 1.03 13.80
CA TRP A 168 17.68 0.40 13.43
C TRP A 168 18.90 1.29 13.59
N LEU A 169 18.73 2.61 13.70
CA LEU A 169 19.82 3.54 13.98
C LEU A 169 20.24 3.49 15.46
N ASP A 170 19.27 3.30 16.36
CA ASP A 170 19.48 3.23 17.81
C ASP A 170 19.86 1.81 18.30
N SER A 171 19.30 0.77 17.67
CA SER A 171 19.53 -0.62 18.08
C SER A 171 20.88 -1.16 17.59
N GLY A 172 21.92 -1.02 18.42
CA GLY A 172 23.22 -1.66 18.20
C GLY A 172 23.18 -3.21 18.21
N ARG A 173 22.11 -3.84 18.72
CA ARG A 173 21.92 -5.31 18.76
C ARG A 173 20.42 -5.67 18.87
N GLY A 174 19.83 -6.26 17.83
CA GLY A 174 18.56 -6.99 17.98
C GLY A 174 17.70 -7.09 16.72
N TRP A 175 17.46 -8.31 16.24
CA TRP A 175 16.43 -8.58 15.23
C TRP A 175 15.10 -8.83 15.94
N GLY A 176 14.24 -7.80 16.03
CA GLY A 176 12.89 -7.92 16.59
C GLY A 176 12.13 -6.59 16.68
N PHE A 177 10.82 -6.60 16.38
CA PHE A 177 9.95 -5.40 16.42
C PHE A 177 9.94 -4.74 17.82
N GLY A 178 10.10 -5.51 18.90
CA GLY A 178 10.18 -4.98 20.27
C GLY A 178 11.41 -4.11 20.51
N GLY A 179 12.60 -4.57 20.12
CA GLY A 179 13.84 -3.77 20.22
C GLY A 179 13.85 -2.55 19.30
N GLN A 180 13.14 -2.62 18.17
CA GLN A 180 12.97 -1.47 17.26
C GLN A 180 12.06 -0.37 17.83
N MET A 181 11.21 -0.68 18.81
CA MET A 181 10.32 0.30 19.45
C MET A 181 10.87 0.76 20.80
N GLU A 182 11.98 0.19 21.28
CA GLU A 182 12.61 0.50 22.56
C GLU A 182 13.11 1.95 22.63
N PHE A 183 13.54 2.50 21.48
CA PHE A 183 13.92 3.91 21.36
C PHE A 183 12.75 4.88 21.67
N LEU A 184 11.49 4.46 21.45
CA LEU A 184 10.31 5.27 21.77
C LEU A 184 10.04 5.34 23.27
N GLY A 185 10.57 4.39 24.04
CA GLY A 185 10.43 4.30 25.51
C GLY A 185 11.69 4.70 26.28
N SER A 186 12.76 5.11 25.60
CA SER A 186 13.99 5.60 26.21
C SER A 186 13.71 6.92 26.94
N HIS A 187 13.75 6.89 28.28
CA HIS A 187 13.42 8.06 29.12
C HIS A 187 14.55 9.12 29.16
N ASP A 188 15.76 8.77 28.72
CA ASP A 188 16.96 9.61 28.87
C ASP A 188 17.42 10.31 27.57
N ASN A 189 16.80 10.02 26.41
CA ASN A 189 17.20 10.62 25.12
C ASN A 189 15.99 11.18 24.34
N LEU A 190 15.91 12.51 24.22
CA LEU A 190 14.91 13.21 23.38
C LEU A 190 15.29 13.25 21.89
N LEU A 191 16.55 12.90 21.56
CA LEU A 191 17.08 12.91 20.19
C LEU A 191 16.26 12.10 19.17
N PRO A 192 15.65 10.95 19.51
CA PRO A 192 14.80 10.19 18.58
C PRO A 192 13.41 10.79 18.37
N VAL A 193 12.94 11.66 19.27
CA VAL A 193 11.61 12.29 19.20
C VAL A 193 11.58 13.40 18.14
N LEU A 194 12.69 14.13 17.98
CA LEU A 194 12.82 15.20 16.98
C LEU A 194 12.57 14.74 15.53
N PRO A 195 13.20 13.66 15.02
CA PRO A 195 12.92 13.17 13.67
C PRO A 195 11.51 12.60 13.52
N LEU A 196 10.93 11.98 14.56
CA LEU A 196 9.52 11.56 14.52
C LEU A 196 8.55 12.74 14.44
N LEU A 197 8.84 13.84 15.15
CA LEU A 197 8.09 15.09 15.02
C LEU A 197 8.25 15.68 13.62
N GLY A 198 9.47 15.72 13.07
CA GLY A 198 9.71 16.14 11.69
C GLY A 198 8.94 15.30 10.66
N LEU A 199 8.95 13.98 10.82
CA LEU A 199 8.25 13.04 9.94
C LEU A 199 6.73 13.15 10.05
N SER A 200 6.22 13.27 11.27
CA SER A 200 4.79 13.49 11.50
C SER A 200 4.34 14.84 10.94
N LEU A 201 5.10 15.92 11.14
CA LEU A 201 4.82 17.23 10.55
C LEU A 201 4.89 17.20 9.01
N ALA A 202 5.91 16.55 8.43
CA ALA A 202 6.02 16.40 6.99
C ALA A 202 4.84 15.59 6.43
N SER A 203 4.47 14.49 7.07
CA SER A 203 3.31 13.68 6.69
C SER A 203 1.98 14.43 6.86
N LEU A 204 1.80 15.16 7.97
CA LEU A 204 0.64 16.03 8.20
C LEU A 204 0.54 17.14 7.16
N SER A 205 1.67 17.71 6.73
CA SER A 205 1.68 18.76 5.71
C SER A 205 1.12 18.27 4.37
N LEU A 206 1.33 16.99 4.05
CA LEU A 206 0.76 16.31 2.88
C LEU A 206 -0.74 16.03 3.05
N LEU A 207 -1.24 15.92 4.29
CA LEU A 207 -2.65 15.65 4.57
C LEU A 207 -3.53 16.91 4.59
N ILE A 208 -2.94 18.06 4.93
CA ILE A 208 -3.63 19.34 5.14
C ILE A 208 -3.82 20.12 3.83
N ARG A 209 -2.93 19.95 2.85
CA ARG A 209 -3.05 20.63 1.55
C ARG A 209 -4.06 19.90 0.67
N LYS A 210 -5.21 20.56 0.43
CA LYS A 210 -6.26 20.15 -0.52
C LYS A 210 -6.05 20.81 -1.87
#